data_AF-A0A177E8Z6-F1
#
_entry.id   AF-A0A177E8Z6-F1
#
_cell.length_a   1.000
_cell.length_b   1.000
_cell.length_c   1.000
_cell.angle_alpha   90.00
_cell.angle_beta   90.00
_cell.angle_gamma   90.00
#
_symmetry.space_group_name_H-M   'P 1'
#
loop_
_entity.id
_entity.type
_entity.pdbx_description
1 polymer ?
#
loop_
_entity_poly.entity_id
_entity_poly.type
_entity_poly.pdbx_seq_one_letter_code
_entity_poly.pdbx_strand_id
1 'polypeptide(L)'
;MANTFLAAKWIEEALNRYHNRPPRATIMGKRIIFSNFHYLAALLHIYTGTFKLTQIAEIACLPQEELDFHREQLDFMTLVDYLKTKFSEWFRETLMMRDFTLKEYADIAWEYTKLDEMVQSQIKIPLLERLKHLYQACESCQQAGKPMDTYDLNVFRRLISFFVLSETIRPTLSSKLIKDKALPIAEKTLDMEPFKDWQKDLHDEEKISSLIDEIKMRTRPFLGSD
;
A
#
# COMPACT_ATOMS: atom_id res chain seq x y z
N MET A 1 -8.95 -9.41 17.03
CA MET A 1 -9.51 -8.90 15.76
C MET A 1 -8.37 -8.80 14.77
N ALA A 2 -8.52 -9.34 13.55
CA ALA A 2 -7.46 -9.35 12.55
C ALA A 2 -7.09 -7.92 12.09
N ASN A 3 -5.80 -7.69 11.83
CA ASN A 3 -5.29 -6.45 11.24
C ASN A 3 -5.58 -6.41 9.74
N THR A 4 -5.80 -5.22 9.17
CA THR A 4 -6.02 -5.08 7.72
C THR A 4 -4.77 -4.58 7.02
N PHE A 5 -3.97 -5.55 6.53
CA PHE A 5 -2.76 -5.31 5.75
C PHE A 5 -3.07 -5.42 4.26
N LEU A 6 -3.21 -4.28 3.59
CA LEU A 6 -3.60 -4.18 2.20
C LEU A 6 -2.49 -4.65 1.25
N ALA A 7 -1.23 -4.37 1.58
CA ALA A 7 -0.10 -4.85 0.78
C ALA A 7 0.13 -6.36 0.95
N ALA A 8 -0.01 -6.89 2.17
CA ALA A 8 -0.01 -8.34 2.39
C ALA A 8 -1.12 -9.06 1.59
N LYS A 9 -2.33 -8.49 1.54
CA LYS A 9 -3.42 -9.00 0.70
C LYS A 9 -3.08 -8.96 -0.79
N TRP A 10 -2.47 -7.88 -1.28
CA TRP A 10 -2.05 -7.80 -2.68
C TRP A 10 -1.00 -8.84 -3.05
N ILE A 11 -0.04 -9.10 -2.15
CA ILE A 11 0.98 -10.14 -2.33
C ILE A 11 0.31 -11.50 -2.57
N GLU A 12 -0.67 -11.85 -1.75
CA GLU A 12 -1.47 -13.08 -1.92
C GLU A 12 -2.16 -13.11 -3.29
N GLU A 13 -2.88 -12.06 -3.65
CA GLU A 13 -3.60 -11.99 -4.93
C GLU A 13 -2.65 -12.07 -6.13
N ALA A 14 -1.51 -11.39 -6.07
CA ALA A 14 -0.49 -11.39 -7.12
C ALA A 14 0.18 -12.75 -7.24
N LEU A 15 0.57 -13.37 -6.13
CA LEU A 15 1.17 -14.70 -6.11
C LEU A 15 0.18 -15.77 -6.58
N ASN A 16 -1.08 -15.69 -6.18
CA ASN A 16 -2.14 -16.59 -6.65
C ASN A 16 -2.35 -16.49 -8.17
N ARG A 17 -2.40 -15.27 -8.71
CA ARG A 17 -2.46 -15.03 -10.17
C ARG A 17 -1.23 -15.59 -10.88
N TYR A 18 -0.05 -15.47 -10.28
CA TYR A 18 1.18 -16.01 -10.84
C TYR A 18 1.21 -17.53 -10.80
N HIS A 19 0.82 -18.14 -9.68
CA HIS A 19 0.76 -19.59 -9.49
C HIS A 19 -0.16 -20.25 -10.53
N ASN A 20 -1.34 -19.65 -10.76
CA ASN A 20 -2.34 -20.16 -11.71
C ASN A 20 -2.17 -19.65 -13.14
N ARG A 21 -1.00 -19.07 -13.49
CA ARG A 21 -0.78 -18.50 -14.81
C ARG A 21 -0.75 -19.58 -15.90
N PRO A 22 -1.25 -19.30 -17.11
CA PRO A 22 -1.04 -20.19 -18.25
C PRO A 22 0.45 -20.43 -18.53
N PRO A 23 0.87 -21.61 -19.02
CA PRO A 23 2.28 -21.93 -19.30
C PRO A 23 2.99 -20.99 -20.31
N ARG A 24 2.21 -20.24 -21.10
CA ARG A 24 2.68 -19.26 -22.08
C ARG A 24 2.49 -17.81 -21.65
N ALA A 25 2.08 -17.57 -20.41
CA ALA A 25 1.91 -16.23 -19.89
C ALA A 25 3.26 -15.49 -19.92
N THR A 26 3.24 -14.29 -20.47
CA THR A 26 4.37 -13.38 -20.43
C THR A 26 4.10 -12.29 -19.40
N ILE A 27 5.16 -11.82 -18.76
CA ILE A 27 5.14 -10.60 -17.96
C ILE A 27 6.10 -9.64 -18.65
N MET A 28 5.66 -8.42 -18.92
CA MET A 28 6.42 -7.45 -19.71
C MET A 28 6.82 -7.96 -21.11
N GLY A 29 5.97 -8.80 -21.72
CA GLY A 29 6.25 -9.39 -23.04
C GLY A 29 7.36 -10.46 -23.03
N LYS A 30 7.99 -10.74 -21.88
CA LYS A 30 8.99 -11.80 -21.71
C LYS A 30 8.38 -13.02 -21.02
N ARG A 31 8.83 -14.21 -21.39
CA ARG A 31 8.50 -15.45 -20.67
C ARG A 31 9.25 -15.43 -19.34
N ILE A 32 8.53 -15.40 -18.23
CA ILE A 32 9.14 -15.47 -16.89
C ILE A 32 9.20 -16.93 -16.43
N ILE A 33 10.41 -17.35 -16.07
CA ILE A 33 10.74 -18.74 -15.68
C ILE A 33 10.98 -18.85 -14.15
N PHE A 34 10.79 -17.76 -13.39
CA PHE A 34 10.97 -17.77 -11.94
C PHE A 34 9.97 -18.72 -11.25
N SER A 35 10.44 -19.44 -10.22
CA SER A 35 9.56 -20.22 -9.34
C SER A 35 8.67 -19.30 -8.49
N ASN A 36 7.71 -19.87 -7.77
CA ASN A 36 6.85 -19.09 -6.86
C ASN A 36 7.67 -18.45 -5.72
N PHE A 37 8.74 -19.10 -5.26
CA PHE A 37 9.67 -18.59 -4.25
C PHE A 37 10.34 -17.29 -4.73
N HIS A 38 10.92 -17.30 -5.94
CA HIS A 38 11.53 -16.13 -6.56
C HIS A 38 10.52 -15.01 -6.82
N TYR A 39 9.33 -15.35 -7.31
CA TYR A 39 8.29 -14.37 -7.56
C TYR A 39 7.80 -13.72 -6.26
N LEU A 40 7.64 -14.51 -5.19
CA LEU A 40 7.32 -13.98 -3.87
C LEU A 40 8.44 -13.08 -3.33
N ALA A 41 9.70 -13.49 -3.46
CA ALA A 41 10.81 -12.63 -3.09
C ALA A 41 10.74 -11.29 -3.82
N ALA A 42 10.45 -11.29 -5.13
CA ALA A 42 10.27 -10.07 -5.91
C ALA A 42 9.08 -9.22 -5.42
N LEU A 43 7.95 -9.83 -5.06
CA LEU A 43 6.81 -9.12 -4.46
C LEU A 43 7.18 -8.46 -3.13
N LEU A 44 7.92 -9.15 -2.27
CA LEU A 44 8.33 -8.66 -0.95
C LEU A 44 9.30 -7.47 -1.00
N HIS A 45 9.91 -7.19 -2.16
CA HIS A 45 10.73 -6.00 -2.35
C HIS A 45 9.95 -4.69 -2.23
N ILE A 46 8.61 -4.72 -2.16
CA ILE A 46 7.82 -3.55 -1.76
C ILE A 46 8.08 -3.11 -0.31
N TYR A 47 8.75 -3.95 0.51
CA TYR A 47 9.10 -3.67 1.91
C TYR A 47 10.61 -3.50 2.15
N THR A 48 11.45 -3.27 1.13
CA THR A 48 12.92 -3.17 1.29
C THR A 48 13.42 -2.06 2.23
N GLY A 49 12.55 -1.15 2.69
CA GLY A 49 12.84 -0.18 3.75
C GLY A 49 12.56 -0.65 5.18
N THR A 50 11.83 -1.76 5.35
CA THR A 50 11.43 -2.31 6.65
C THR A 50 11.94 -3.72 6.87
N PHE A 51 11.83 -4.59 5.86
CA PHE A 51 12.35 -5.95 5.93
C PHE A 51 13.80 -5.98 5.49
N LYS A 52 14.64 -6.60 6.33
CA LYS A 52 15.99 -6.97 5.92
C LYS A 52 15.92 -8.02 4.82
N LEU A 53 16.95 -8.09 3.98
CA LEU A 53 17.00 -9.07 2.90
C LEU A 53 16.93 -10.51 3.42
N THR A 54 17.54 -10.78 4.58
CA THR A 54 17.42 -12.07 5.30
C THR A 54 15.97 -12.44 5.59
N GLN A 55 15.14 -11.48 6.01
CA GLN A 55 13.73 -11.71 6.29
C GLN A 55 12.94 -11.94 5.00
N ILE A 56 13.26 -11.22 3.92
CA ILE A 56 12.65 -11.46 2.61
C ILE A 56 12.96 -12.89 2.14
N ALA A 57 14.23 -13.31 2.22
CA ALA A 57 14.65 -14.66 1.87
C ALA A 57 13.93 -15.73 2.73
N GLU A 58 13.83 -15.51 4.05
CA GLU A 58 13.13 -16.41 4.96
C GLU A 58 11.63 -16.55 4.61
N ILE A 59 10.93 -15.43 4.41
CA ILE A 59 9.50 -15.43 4.05
C ILE A 59 9.29 -16.10 2.69
N ALA A 60 10.20 -15.86 1.75
CA ALA A 60 10.16 -16.46 0.41
C ALA A 60 10.66 -17.91 0.36
N CYS A 61 11.13 -18.47 1.49
CA CYS A 61 11.76 -19.79 1.58
C CYS A 61 12.93 -19.98 0.60
N LEU A 62 13.75 -18.94 0.42
CA LEU A 62 14.98 -18.98 -0.39
C LEU A 62 16.23 -18.93 0.49
N PRO A 63 17.32 -19.61 0.13
CA PRO A 63 18.64 -19.30 0.64
C PRO A 63 18.96 -17.82 0.40
N GLN A 64 19.55 -17.14 1.38
CA GLN A 64 19.89 -15.72 1.24
C GLN A 64 20.85 -15.49 0.07
N GLU A 65 21.83 -16.36 -0.12
CA GLU A 65 22.83 -16.28 -1.19
C GLU A 65 22.19 -16.33 -2.59
N GLU A 66 21.13 -17.13 -2.75
CA GLU A 66 20.36 -17.22 -3.99
C GLU A 66 19.61 -15.91 -4.26
N LEU A 67 19.04 -15.29 -3.23
CA LEU A 67 18.39 -13.99 -3.35
C LEU A 67 19.39 -12.87 -3.66
N ASP A 68 20.57 -12.89 -3.03
CA ASP A 68 21.67 -11.96 -3.30
C ASP A 68 22.10 -12.05 -4.77
N PHE A 69 22.34 -13.27 -5.28
CA PHE A 69 22.65 -13.49 -6.69
C PHE A 69 21.55 -12.94 -7.62
N HIS A 70 20.28 -13.19 -7.30
CA HIS A 70 19.16 -12.72 -8.13
C HIS A 70 19.03 -11.20 -8.16
N ARG A 71 19.39 -10.47 -7.11
CA ARG A 71 19.38 -9.01 -7.11
C ARG A 71 20.41 -8.38 -8.06
N GLU A 72 21.42 -9.13 -8.46
CA GLU A 72 22.36 -8.71 -9.51
C GLU A 72 21.85 -9.01 -10.92
N GLN A 73 20.82 -9.86 -11.04
CA GLN A 73 20.26 -10.25 -12.33
C GLN A 73 19.24 -9.21 -12.83
N LEU A 74 19.48 -8.69 -14.03
CA LEU A 74 18.63 -7.68 -14.67
C LEU A 74 17.16 -8.13 -14.77
N ASP A 75 16.90 -9.37 -15.14
CA ASP A 75 15.53 -9.87 -15.32
C ASP A 75 14.75 -9.94 -14.00
N PHE A 76 15.42 -10.23 -12.88
CA PHE A 76 14.78 -10.25 -11.55
C PHE A 76 14.48 -8.81 -11.08
N MET A 77 15.44 -7.89 -11.21
CA MET A 77 15.21 -6.50 -10.82
C MET A 77 14.16 -5.82 -11.72
N THR A 78 14.11 -6.16 -13.00
CA THR A 78 13.03 -5.71 -13.90
C THR A 78 11.66 -6.19 -13.42
N LEU A 79 11.57 -7.43 -12.93
CA LEU A 79 10.34 -7.96 -12.33
C LEU A 79 9.98 -7.20 -11.04
N VAL A 80 10.94 -6.94 -10.16
CA VAL A 80 10.74 -6.16 -8.93
C VAL A 80 10.16 -4.78 -9.25
N ASP A 81 10.77 -4.05 -10.18
CA ASP A 81 10.32 -2.70 -10.57
C ASP A 81 8.90 -2.73 -11.16
N TYR A 82 8.64 -3.71 -12.04
CA TYR A 82 7.30 -3.93 -12.58
C TYR A 82 6.26 -4.17 -11.49
N LEU A 83 6.57 -5.04 -10.51
CA LEU A 83 5.66 -5.35 -9.42
C LEU A 83 5.44 -4.16 -8.49
N LYS A 84 6.47 -3.36 -8.20
CA LYS A 84 6.33 -2.10 -7.44
C LYS A 84 5.36 -1.13 -8.13
N THR A 85 5.46 -0.99 -9.45
CA THR A 85 4.52 -0.16 -10.22
C THR A 85 3.10 -0.71 -10.18
N LYS A 86 2.91 -2.02 -10.40
CA LYS A 86 1.58 -2.66 -10.36
C LYS A 86 0.93 -2.63 -9.00
N PHE A 87 1.71 -2.80 -7.93
CA PHE A 87 1.23 -2.63 -6.57
C PHE A 87 0.78 -1.19 -6.33
N SER A 88 1.60 -0.21 -6.71
CA SER A 88 1.27 1.21 -6.50
C SER A 88 -0.01 1.62 -7.24
N GLU A 89 -0.20 1.17 -8.48
CA GLU A 89 -1.46 1.33 -9.24
C GLU A 89 -2.65 0.76 -8.49
N TRP A 90 -2.57 -0.53 -8.15
CA TRP A 90 -3.64 -1.23 -7.45
C TRP A 90 -3.98 -0.61 -6.07
N PHE A 91 -2.97 -0.17 -5.32
CA PHE A 91 -3.15 0.43 -4.00
C PHE A 91 -3.94 1.73 -4.11
N ARG A 92 -3.55 2.62 -5.05
CA ARG A 92 -4.25 3.88 -5.30
C ARG A 92 -5.70 3.64 -5.71
N GLU A 93 -5.94 2.73 -6.65
CA GLU A 93 -7.29 2.37 -7.10
C GLU A 93 -8.14 1.84 -5.95
N THR A 94 -7.59 0.90 -5.17
CA THR A 94 -8.29 0.29 -4.04
C THR A 94 -8.67 1.34 -2.99
N LEU A 95 -7.75 2.24 -2.66
CA LEU A 95 -8.00 3.30 -1.69
C LEU A 95 -9.06 4.30 -2.16
N MET A 96 -9.11 4.60 -3.46
CA MET A 96 -10.12 5.50 -4.03
C MET A 96 -11.48 4.83 -4.20
N MET A 97 -11.55 3.52 -4.36
CA MET A 97 -12.80 2.81 -4.73
C MET A 97 -13.49 2.12 -3.55
N ARG A 98 -12.77 1.75 -2.49
CA ARG A 98 -13.33 1.08 -1.31
C ARG A 98 -13.43 2.01 -0.11
N ASP A 99 -14.53 1.87 0.61
CA ASP A 99 -14.66 2.40 1.96
C ASP A 99 -14.06 1.42 2.95
N PHE A 100 -13.36 1.97 3.94
CA PHE A 100 -12.77 1.24 5.05
C PHE A 100 -13.27 1.85 6.37
N THR A 101 -13.32 1.03 7.41
CA THR A 101 -13.51 1.52 8.78
C THR A 101 -12.28 2.32 9.22
N LEU A 102 -12.42 3.14 10.27
CA LEU A 102 -11.30 3.91 10.83
C LEU A 102 -10.12 3.02 11.21
N LYS A 103 -10.39 1.86 11.83
CA LYS A 103 -9.36 0.90 12.22
C LYS A 103 -8.62 0.35 11.01
N GLU A 104 -9.34 -0.02 9.96
CA GLU A 104 -8.74 -0.49 8.71
C GLU A 104 -7.89 0.61 8.06
N TYR A 105 -8.38 1.85 8.01
CA TYR A 105 -7.55 2.97 7.53
C TYR A 105 -6.28 3.15 8.35
N ALA A 106 -6.34 2.97 9.67
CA ALA A 106 -5.17 3.09 10.54
C ALA A 106 -4.14 1.99 10.25
N ASP A 107 -4.59 0.74 10.06
CA ASP A 107 -3.70 -0.38 9.69
C ASP A 107 -3.09 -0.18 8.29
N ILE A 108 -3.90 0.26 7.31
CA ILE A 108 -3.45 0.57 5.95
C ILE A 108 -2.44 1.73 5.95
N ALA A 109 -2.73 2.80 6.68
CA ALA A 109 -1.82 3.94 6.80
C ALA A 109 -0.51 3.54 7.48
N TRP A 110 -0.58 2.72 8.52
CA TRP A 110 0.60 2.18 9.20
C TRP A 110 1.44 1.32 8.25
N GLU A 111 0.85 0.34 7.58
CA GLU A 111 1.54 -0.55 6.65
C GLU A 111 2.17 0.24 5.50
N TYR A 112 1.47 1.25 4.99
CA TYR A 112 1.99 2.16 3.98
C TYR A 112 3.32 2.80 4.40
N THR A 113 3.48 3.20 5.68
CA THR A 113 4.74 3.78 6.17
C THR A 113 5.92 2.79 6.21
N LYS A 114 5.63 1.49 6.10
CA LYS A 114 6.62 0.39 6.09
C LYS A 114 7.05 0.00 4.68
N LEU A 115 6.37 0.50 3.66
CA LEU A 115 6.75 0.23 2.28
C LEU A 115 8.07 0.92 1.92
N ASP A 116 8.71 0.43 0.88
CA ASP A 116 9.86 1.06 0.23
C ASP A 116 9.55 2.52 -0.18
N GLU A 117 10.51 3.43 -0.04
CA GLU A 117 10.26 4.87 -0.21
C GLU A 117 9.83 5.24 -1.64
N MET A 118 10.33 4.51 -2.64
CA MET A 118 9.92 4.68 -4.03
C MET A 118 8.45 4.28 -4.23
N VAL A 119 8.04 3.16 -3.63
CA VAL A 119 6.64 2.69 -3.65
C VAL A 119 5.73 3.69 -2.95
N GLN A 120 6.14 4.17 -1.76
CA GLN A 120 5.43 5.23 -1.05
C GLN A 120 5.22 6.46 -1.93
N SER A 121 6.26 6.91 -2.63
CA SER A 121 6.21 8.07 -3.53
C SER A 121 5.27 7.84 -4.72
N GLN A 122 5.36 6.66 -5.36
CA GLN A 122 4.46 6.28 -6.47
C GLN A 122 2.99 6.25 -6.05
N ILE A 123 2.68 5.88 -4.81
CA ILE A 123 1.31 5.93 -4.28
C ILE A 123 0.92 7.36 -3.93
N LYS A 124 1.76 8.06 -3.16
CA LYS A 124 1.43 9.31 -2.50
C LYS A 124 1.27 10.49 -3.44
N ILE A 125 2.17 10.65 -4.42
CA ILE A 125 2.16 11.84 -5.28
C ILE A 125 0.84 11.95 -6.06
N PRO A 126 0.37 10.92 -6.80
CA PRO A 126 -0.90 11.03 -7.53
C PRO A 126 -2.12 11.20 -6.61
N LEU A 127 -2.10 10.57 -5.43
CA LEU A 127 -3.19 10.71 -4.46
C LEU A 127 -3.23 12.11 -3.83
N LEU A 128 -2.08 12.74 -3.59
CA LEU A 128 -2.02 14.13 -3.12
C LEU A 128 -2.52 15.10 -4.18
N GLU A 129 -2.18 14.87 -5.46
CA GLU A 129 -2.72 15.66 -6.57
C GLU A 129 -4.24 15.54 -6.63
N ARG A 130 -4.77 14.31 -6.53
CA ARG A 130 -6.22 14.08 -6.49
C ARG A 130 -6.87 14.75 -5.28
N LEU A 131 -6.29 14.62 -4.09
CA LEU A 131 -6.75 15.31 -2.88
C LEU A 131 -6.78 16.83 -3.09
N LYS A 132 -5.76 17.38 -3.76
CA LYS A 132 -5.68 18.81 -4.05
C LYS A 132 -6.85 19.29 -4.89
N HIS A 133 -7.15 18.58 -5.96
CA HIS A 133 -8.30 18.89 -6.80
C HIS A 133 -9.61 18.80 -6.03
N LEU A 134 -9.77 17.77 -5.19
CA LEU A 134 -11.00 17.54 -4.44
C LEU A 134 -11.26 18.61 -3.37
N TYR A 135 -10.27 19.01 -2.58
CA TYR A 135 -10.50 20.06 -1.57
C TYR A 135 -10.79 21.41 -2.24
N GLN A 136 -10.15 21.73 -3.37
CA GLN A 136 -10.40 22.97 -4.12
C GLN A 136 -11.80 22.99 -4.74
N ALA A 137 -12.25 21.86 -5.29
CA ALA A 137 -13.61 21.71 -5.81
C ALA A 137 -14.64 21.82 -4.68
N CYS A 138 -14.38 21.20 -3.53
CA CYS A 138 -15.22 21.29 -2.34
C CYS A 138 -15.34 22.73 -1.84
N GLU A 139 -14.22 23.44 -1.70
CA GLU A 139 -14.18 24.85 -1.31
C GLU A 139 -15.00 25.72 -2.28
N SER A 140 -14.86 25.50 -3.59
CA SER A 140 -15.63 26.23 -4.62
C SER A 140 -17.13 25.96 -4.50
N CYS A 141 -17.53 24.72 -4.26
CA CYS A 141 -18.93 24.34 -4.06
C CYS A 141 -19.53 24.99 -2.81
N GLN A 142 -18.79 25.00 -1.70
CA GLN A 142 -19.19 25.68 -0.46
C GLN A 142 -19.41 27.18 -0.67
N GLN A 143 -18.46 27.86 -1.34
CA GLN A 143 -18.56 29.30 -1.63
C GLN A 143 -19.76 29.62 -2.53
N ALA A 144 -20.08 28.73 -3.47
CA ALA A 144 -21.22 28.88 -4.37
C ALA A 144 -22.56 28.41 -3.77
N GLY A 145 -22.57 27.85 -2.55
CA GLY A 145 -23.75 27.26 -1.93
C GLY A 145 -24.30 26.04 -2.71
N LYS A 146 -23.43 25.34 -3.44
CA LYS A 146 -23.79 24.16 -4.25
C LYS A 146 -23.29 22.88 -3.60
N PRO A 147 -24.01 21.74 -3.75
CA PRO A 147 -23.50 20.45 -3.30
C PRO A 147 -22.38 19.96 -4.22
N MET A 148 -21.38 19.30 -3.63
CA MET A 148 -20.37 18.55 -4.37
C MET A 148 -20.97 17.23 -4.88
N ASP A 149 -20.45 16.70 -5.98
CA ASP A 149 -20.81 15.36 -6.45
C ASP A 149 -20.52 14.29 -5.37
N THR A 150 -21.40 13.30 -5.25
CA THR A 150 -21.33 12.29 -4.19
C THR A 150 -20.13 11.37 -4.36
N TYR A 151 -19.76 11.02 -5.60
CA TYR A 151 -18.59 10.21 -5.85
C TYR A 151 -17.32 10.95 -5.45
N ASP A 152 -17.18 12.21 -5.88
CA ASP A 152 -16.03 13.04 -5.49
C ASP A 152 -15.96 13.26 -3.97
N LEU A 153 -17.09 13.46 -3.29
CA LEU A 153 -17.13 13.60 -1.84
C LEU A 153 -16.67 12.32 -1.12
N ASN A 154 -17.07 11.15 -1.63
CA ASN A 154 -16.62 9.86 -1.08
C ASN A 154 -15.11 9.65 -1.31
N VAL A 155 -14.60 9.95 -2.51
CA VAL A 155 -13.15 9.89 -2.76
C VAL A 155 -12.41 10.88 -1.85
N PHE A 156 -12.95 12.09 -1.65
CA PHE A 156 -12.34 13.08 -0.76
C PHE A 156 -12.26 12.56 0.68
N ARG A 157 -13.34 11.95 1.19
CA ARG A 157 -13.36 11.29 2.50
C ARG A 157 -12.29 10.20 2.60
N ARG A 158 -12.22 9.28 1.64
CA ARG A 158 -11.25 8.18 1.64
C ARG A 158 -9.81 8.69 1.68
N LEU A 159 -9.50 9.69 0.85
CA LEU A 159 -8.15 10.26 0.77
C LEU A 159 -7.78 11.06 2.02
N ILE A 160 -8.69 11.90 2.55
CA ILE A 160 -8.37 12.67 3.76
C ILE A 160 -8.17 11.74 4.96
N SER A 161 -8.99 10.69 5.10
CA SER A 161 -8.85 9.69 6.16
C SER A 161 -7.49 9.01 6.12
N PHE A 162 -7.08 8.51 4.95
CA PHE A 162 -5.77 7.89 4.76
C PHE A 162 -4.61 8.87 5.07
N PHE A 163 -4.67 10.08 4.52
CA PHE A 163 -3.59 11.04 4.65
C PHE A 163 -3.44 11.59 6.08
N VAL A 164 -4.53 11.90 6.77
CA VAL A 164 -4.49 12.34 8.18
C VAL A 164 -3.82 11.28 9.05
N LEU A 165 -4.20 10.00 8.90
CA LEU A 165 -3.59 8.91 9.67
C LEU A 165 -2.13 8.69 9.31
N SER A 166 -1.80 8.61 8.01
CA SER A 166 -0.42 8.38 7.58
C SER A 166 0.55 9.48 8.05
N GLU A 167 0.15 10.75 7.98
CA GLU A 167 0.96 11.88 8.48
C GLU A 167 1.00 11.97 10.00
N THR A 168 0.03 11.40 10.71
CA THR A 168 0.08 11.28 12.17
C THR A 168 1.07 10.20 12.59
N ILE A 169 1.16 9.11 11.82
CA ILE A 169 2.10 8.01 12.08
C ILE A 169 3.53 8.43 11.75
N ARG A 170 3.78 8.94 10.54
CA ARG A 170 5.08 9.39 10.05
C ARG A 170 4.92 10.72 9.28
N PRO A 171 5.06 11.87 9.94
CA PRO A 171 4.95 13.18 9.30
C PRO A 171 5.96 13.37 8.17
N THR A 172 5.54 14.07 7.13
CA THR A 172 6.37 14.42 5.96
C THR A 172 6.09 15.86 5.50
N LEU A 173 6.74 16.31 4.43
CA LEU A 173 6.52 17.64 3.85
C LEU A 173 5.05 17.90 3.41
N SER A 174 4.29 16.86 3.07
CA SER A 174 2.86 17.03 2.71
C SER A 174 1.94 17.24 3.91
N SER A 175 2.42 17.05 5.15
CA SER A 175 1.65 17.37 6.37
C SER A 175 1.06 18.78 6.31
N LYS A 176 1.81 19.75 5.77
CA LYS A 176 1.35 21.13 5.64
C LYS A 176 0.14 21.27 4.72
N LEU A 177 0.16 20.62 3.55
CA LEU A 177 -0.98 20.63 2.63
C LEU A 177 -2.22 19.99 3.28
N ILE A 178 -2.03 18.88 3.98
CA ILE A 178 -3.12 18.12 4.59
C ILE A 178 -3.72 18.90 5.76
N LYS A 179 -2.89 19.33 6.72
CA LYS A 179 -3.35 20.01 7.94
C LYS A 179 -3.82 21.44 7.71
N ASP A 180 -3.13 22.21 6.86
CA ASP A 180 -3.44 23.64 6.72
C ASP A 180 -4.49 23.91 5.64
N LYS A 181 -4.70 22.98 4.69
CA LYS A 181 -5.60 23.19 3.55
C LYS A 181 -6.72 22.17 3.45
N ALA A 182 -6.39 20.89 3.34
CA ALA A 182 -7.40 19.88 3.05
C ALA A 182 -8.30 19.56 4.26
N LEU A 183 -7.70 19.42 5.46
CA LEU A 183 -8.41 19.07 6.69
C LEU A 183 -9.44 20.14 7.11
N PRO A 184 -9.15 21.46 7.11
CA PRO A 184 -10.15 22.46 7.46
C PRO A 184 -11.37 22.48 6.52
N ILE A 185 -11.19 22.08 5.25
CA ILE A 185 -12.29 21.93 4.30
C ILE A 185 -13.07 20.63 4.59
N ALA A 186 -12.36 19.55 4.92
CA ALA A 186 -12.97 18.28 5.31
C ALA A 186 -13.83 18.43 6.58
N GLU A 187 -13.34 19.08 7.64
CA GLU A 187 -14.08 19.28 8.90
C GLU A 187 -15.41 20.04 8.74
N LYS A 188 -15.54 20.86 7.69
CA LYS A 188 -16.78 21.58 7.37
C LYS A 188 -17.78 20.75 6.57
N THR A 189 -17.33 19.67 5.92
CA THR A 189 -18.11 18.94 4.90
C THR A 189 -18.33 17.48 5.25
N LEU A 190 -17.42 16.90 6.02
CA LEU A 190 -17.34 15.50 6.37
C LEU A 190 -17.41 15.34 7.88
N ASP A 191 -17.95 14.21 8.33
CA ASP A 191 -17.84 13.81 9.72
C ASP A 191 -16.40 13.33 10.01
N MET A 192 -15.63 14.20 10.67
CA MET A 192 -14.23 13.95 11.04
C MET A 192 -14.06 13.65 12.54
N GLU A 193 -15.15 13.61 13.32
CA GLU A 193 -15.08 13.32 14.77
C GLU A 193 -14.33 12.03 15.10
N PRO A 194 -14.51 10.91 14.36
CA PRO A 194 -13.79 9.67 14.66
C PRO A 194 -12.26 9.79 14.58
N PHE A 195 -11.73 10.76 13.84
CA PHE A 195 -10.28 10.96 13.68
C PHE A 195 -9.67 11.82 14.79
N LYS A 196 -10.47 12.63 15.49
CA LYS A 196 -9.97 13.51 16.58
C LYS A 196 -9.57 12.71 17.81
N ASP A 197 -10.31 11.65 18.10
CA ASP A 197 -10.07 10.77 19.25
C ASP A 197 -9.11 9.62 18.92
N TRP A 198 -8.67 9.49 17.67
CA TRP A 198 -7.75 8.43 17.27
C TRP A 198 -6.37 8.69 17.89
N GLN A 199 -5.94 7.76 18.76
CA GLN A 199 -4.60 7.76 19.33
C GLN A 199 -3.69 6.84 18.53
N LYS A 200 -2.46 7.31 18.33
CA LYS A 200 -1.39 6.49 17.75
C LYS A 200 -1.07 5.35 18.70
N ASP A 201 -1.45 4.14 18.31
CA ASP A 201 -1.00 2.92 18.97
C ASP A 201 0.49 2.69 18.63
N LEU A 202 1.32 2.51 19.65
CA LEU A 202 2.80 2.59 19.57
C LEU A 202 3.50 1.22 19.52
N HIS A 203 2.77 0.11 19.42
CA HIS A 203 3.34 -1.24 19.38
C HIS A 203 3.88 -1.63 17.98
N ASP A 204 4.87 -0.89 17.50
CA ASP A 204 5.40 -1.02 16.14
C ASP A 204 6.04 -2.39 15.87
N GLU A 205 6.80 -2.93 16.83
CA GLU A 205 7.47 -4.23 16.70
C GLU A 205 6.47 -5.39 16.65
N GLU A 206 5.44 -5.38 17.51
CA GLU A 206 4.38 -6.39 17.52
C GLU A 206 3.58 -6.37 16.21
N LYS A 207 3.30 -5.17 15.68
CA LYS A 207 2.64 -5.03 14.37
C LYS A 207 3.50 -5.54 13.21
N ILE A 208 4.82 -5.33 13.25
CA ILE A 208 5.74 -5.90 12.25
C ILE A 208 5.73 -7.43 12.31
N SER A 209 5.80 -8.03 13.52
CA SER A 209 5.71 -9.48 13.66
C SER A 209 4.38 -10.01 13.10
N SER A 210 3.27 -9.36 13.45
CA SER A 210 1.94 -9.72 12.94
C SER A 210 1.85 -9.61 11.42
N LEU A 211 2.48 -8.60 10.81
CA LEU A 211 2.54 -8.44 9.36
C LEU A 211 3.31 -9.60 8.70
N ILE A 212 4.47 -9.97 9.26
CA ILE A 212 5.27 -11.09 8.74
C ILE A 212 4.48 -12.40 8.83
N ASP A 213 3.84 -12.67 9.97
CA ASP A 213 3.02 -13.87 10.17
C ASP A 213 1.83 -13.92 9.21
N GLU A 214 1.17 -12.78 8.98
CA GLU A 214 0.06 -12.66 8.03
C GLU A 214 0.53 -12.96 6.59
N ILE A 215 1.67 -12.38 6.17
CA ILE A 215 2.25 -12.65 4.85
C ILE A 215 2.57 -14.13 4.71
N LYS A 216 3.27 -14.73 5.69
CA LYS A 216 3.61 -16.16 5.68
C LYS A 216 2.36 -17.03 5.59
N MET A 217 1.33 -16.73 6.38
CA MET A 217 0.06 -17.46 6.36
C MET A 217 -0.61 -17.39 4.98
N ARG A 218 -0.68 -16.20 4.37
CA ARG A 218 -1.32 -15.98 3.07
C ARG A 218 -0.57 -16.62 1.91
N THR A 219 0.76 -16.67 1.97
CA THR A 219 1.57 -17.14 0.83
C THR A 219 1.89 -18.63 0.89
N ARG A 220 1.88 -19.24 2.08
CA ARG A 220 2.18 -20.66 2.30
C ARG A 220 1.45 -21.63 1.34
N PRO A 221 0.17 -21.44 0.97
CA PRO A 221 -0.51 -22.34 0.04
C PRO A 221 0.13 -22.43 -1.35
N PHE A 222 0.92 -21.43 -1.76
CA PHE A 222 1.53 -21.36 -3.10
C PHE A 222 3.00 -21.79 -3.12
N LEU A 223 3.58 -22.04 -1.95
CA LEU A 223 4.99 -22.36 -1.74
C LEU A 223 5.18 -23.85 -1.41
N GLY A 224 4.50 -24.73 -2.16
CA GLY A 224 4.52 -26.17 -1.93
C GLY A 224 5.93 -26.73 -1.67
N SER A 225 6.03 -27.66 -0.73
CA SER A 225 7.25 -28.45 -0.51
C SER A 225 7.46 -29.31 -1.76
N ASP A 226 8.40 -28.91 -2.61
CA ASP A 226 9.00 -29.84 -3.57
C ASP A 226 9.75 -30.95 -2.80
#